data_AF-A0AAE0RQY9-F1
#
_entry.id   AF-A0AAE0RQY9-F1
#
_cell.length_a   1.000
_cell.length_b   1.000
_cell.length_c   1.000
_cell.angle_alpha   90.00
_cell.angle_beta   90.00
_cell.angle_gamma   90.00
#
_symmetry.space_group_name_H-M   'P 1'
#
loop_
_entity.id
_entity.type
_entity.pdbx_description
1 polymer ?
#
loop_
_entity_poly.entity_id
_entity_poly.type
_entity_poly.pdbx_seq_one_letter_code
_entity_poly.pdbx_strand_id
1 'polypeptide(L)'
;MPELPKYFKNLPNLPLVVKNSPQDGVGGEYESGSEDGTRPGTFYANVRRPQDNPTFSMVSLSLHETVPGHHLADSYSLVSDLPRFRKHMDWRLFSAPFFFPFFNSYVEGWALYAEYLGEEMGIYKDDFELMGRYSDEIFRACRLVIDTGLHYYGWERDRAIEYLLNYTASTKEVVVIEIDRYITWPGQACGYKMGELKIKELRQKAAKELGPLFDLPEFHYVILSNGPMPLGVLENVIDNWINDVKLASKASPKDDNTTSNLSIIRTPAFLIFFLVFLTLLFR
;
A
#
# COMPACT_ATOMS: atom_id res chain seq x y z
N MET A 1 9.08 -9.13 -14.14
CA MET A 1 10.19 -8.87 -13.20
C MET A 1 10.61 -10.20 -12.57
N PRO A 2 11.71 -10.83 -13.02
CA PRO A 2 12.12 -12.17 -12.56
C PRO A 2 12.44 -12.23 -11.06
N GLU A 3 12.71 -11.09 -10.42
CA GLU A 3 13.04 -10.97 -9.00
C GLU A 3 11.82 -10.80 -8.08
N LEU A 4 10.64 -10.49 -8.62
CA LEU A 4 9.43 -10.21 -7.84
C LEU A 4 9.03 -11.37 -6.88
N PRO A 5 9.19 -12.66 -7.25
CA PRO A 5 8.93 -13.77 -6.34
C PRO A 5 9.78 -13.80 -5.06
N LYS A 6 10.91 -13.09 -5.01
CA LYS A 6 11.72 -12.96 -3.78
C LYS A 6 11.06 -12.05 -2.74
N TYR A 7 10.14 -11.20 -3.17
CA TYR A 7 9.47 -10.21 -2.34
C TYR A 7 7.97 -10.48 -2.19
N PHE A 8 7.36 -11.23 -3.11
CA PHE A 8 5.92 -11.45 -3.16
C PHE A 8 5.61 -12.89 -3.53
N LYS A 9 4.64 -13.50 -2.85
CA LYS A 9 4.14 -14.85 -3.20
C LYS A 9 2.67 -14.80 -3.61
N ASN A 10 2.23 -15.80 -4.37
CA ASN A 10 0.85 -15.89 -4.89
C ASN A 10 0.48 -14.69 -5.77
N LEU A 11 1.42 -14.27 -6.62
CA LEU A 11 1.26 -13.12 -7.51
C LEU A 11 0.00 -13.27 -8.39
N PRO A 12 -0.95 -12.32 -8.30
CA PRO A 12 -2.08 -12.25 -9.20
C PRO A 12 -1.62 -11.99 -10.64
N ASN A 13 -2.38 -12.50 -11.61
CA ASN A 13 -2.12 -12.28 -13.03
C ASN A 13 -3.25 -11.45 -13.65
N LEU A 14 -3.31 -10.16 -13.30
CA LEU A 14 -4.22 -9.20 -13.90
C LEU A 14 -3.45 -8.27 -14.86
N PRO A 15 -4.05 -7.89 -16.00
CA PRO A 15 -3.33 -7.11 -17.01
C PRO A 15 -3.17 -5.64 -16.57
N LEU A 16 -2.03 -5.07 -16.95
CA LEU A 16 -1.68 -3.66 -16.78
C LEU A 16 -1.36 -3.04 -18.14
N VAL A 17 -1.83 -1.82 -18.37
CA VAL A 17 -1.45 -1.01 -19.52
C VAL A 17 -1.00 0.39 -19.07
N VAL A 18 -0.10 0.99 -19.83
CA VAL A 18 0.32 2.39 -19.64
C VAL A 18 -0.29 3.24 -20.74
N LYS A 19 -0.89 4.37 -20.37
CA LYS A 19 -1.49 5.33 -21.31
C LYS A 19 -1.03 6.74 -20.98
N ASN A 20 -1.13 7.64 -21.94
CA ASN A 20 -0.98 9.06 -21.68
C ASN A 20 -2.23 9.58 -20.94
N SER A 21 -2.03 10.41 -19.91
CA SER A 21 -3.15 11.02 -19.21
C SER A 21 -3.99 11.90 -20.15
N PRO A 22 -5.33 11.74 -20.17
CA PRO A 22 -6.19 12.54 -21.03
C PRO A 22 -6.28 13.99 -20.57
N GLN A 23 -6.04 14.27 -19.28
CA GLN A 23 -6.11 15.58 -18.67
C GLN A 23 -4.73 16.05 -18.21
N ASP A 24 -4.58 17.36 -18.01
CA ASP A 24 -3.40 17.93 -17.35
C ASP A 24 -3.67 17.95 -15.83
N GLY A 25 -2.64 17.82 -15.00
CA GLY A 25 -2.81 17.61 -13.57
C GLY A 25 -1.62 16.91 -12.91
N VAL A 26 -1.89 15.92 -12.06
CA VAL A 26 -0.85 15.12 -11.36
C VAL A 26 0.08 14.40 -12.34
N GLY A 27 1.29 14.06 -11.87
CA GLY A 27 2.32 13.42 -12.71
C GLY A 27 1.95 12.00 -13.19
N GLY A 28 1.09 11.31 -12.43
CA GLY A 28 0.58 9.99 -12.77
C GLY A 28 -0.66 9.64 -11.95
N GLU A 29 -1.48 8.74 -12.47
CA GLU A 29 -2.58 8.13 -11.72
C GLU A 29 -2.81 6.68 -12.17
N TYR A 30 -3.17 5.81 -11.23
CA TYR A 30 -3.58 4.44 -11.51
C TYR A 30 -5.11 4.26 -11.41
N GLU A 31 -5.68 3.60 -12.42
CA GLU A 31 -7.07 3.17 -12.47
C GLU A 31 -7.17 1.64 -12.39
N SER A 32 -7.97 1.14 -11.44
CA SER A 32 -8.15 -0.30 -11.23
C SER A 32 -8.83 -1.01 -12.40
N GLY A 33 -8.31 -2.19 -12.74
CA GLY A 33 -8.92 -3.10 -13.71
C GLY A 33 -10.20 -3.76 -13.22
N SER A 34 -10.76 -4.67 -14.03
CA SER A 34 -11.86 -5.54 -13.62
C SER A 34 -11.35 -6.88 -13.04
N GLU A 35 -12.13 -7.46 -12.13
CA GLU A 35 -11.83 -8.76 -11.49
C GLU A 35 -11.70 -9.91 -12.51
N ASP A 36 -12.46 -9.85 -13.61
CA ASP A 36 -12.41 -10.82 -14.70
C ASP A 36 -11.28 -10.58 -15.72
N GLY A 37 -10.48 -9.52 -15.53
CA GLY A 37 -9.37 -9.14 -16.41
C GLY A 37 -9.78 -8.57 -17.77
N THR A 38 -11.08 -8.39 -18.05
CA THR A 38 -11.56 -7.84 -19.33
C THR A 38 -11.21 -6.36 -19.50
N ARG A 39 -11.12 -5.60 -18.39
CA ARG A 39 -10.57 -4.25 -18.34
C ARG A 39 -9.22 -4.31 -17.61
N PRO A 40 -8.10 -3.93 -18.26
CA PRO A 40 -6.81 -3.88 -17.59
C PRO A 40 -6.76 -2.73 -16.59
N GLY A 41 -5.96 -2.91 -15.54
CA GLY A 41 -5.50 -1.78 -14.75
C GLY A 41 -4.72 -0.83 -15.65
N THR A 42 -4.88 0.47 -15.46
CA THR A 42 -4.27 1.48 -16.33
C THR A 42 -3.45 2.46 -15.51
N PHE A 43 -2.16 2.56 -15.79
CA PHE A 43 -1.34 3.66 -15.33
C PHE A 43 -1.37 4.78 -16.38
N TYR A 44 -1.96 5.91 -16.02
CA TYR A 44 -1.95 7.12 -16.85
C TYR A 44 -0.74 7.97 -16.47
N ALA A 45 0.28 7.98 -17.32
CA ALA A 45 1.44 8.86 -17.16
C ALA A 45 1.13 10.24 -17.75
N ASN A 46 1.35 11.31 -16.99
CA ASN A 46 1.19 12.66 -17.50
C ASN A 46 2.47 13.11 -18.21
N VAL A 47 2.43 13.09 -19.54
CA VAL A 47 3.53 13.53 -20.41
C VAL A 47 3.23 14.85 -21.13
N ARG A 48 2.17 15.58 -20.71
CA ARG A 48 1.77 16.85 -21.36
C ARG A 48 2.72 17.99 -21.05
N ARG A 49 3.34 17.96 -19.87
CA ARG A 49 4.36 18.91 -19.42
C ARG A 49 5.62 18.16 -18.98
N PRO A 50 6.47 17.74 -19.93
CA PRO A 50 7.70 17.02 -19.59
C PRO A 50 8.62 17.80 -18.64
N GLN A 51 8.59 19.14 -18.69
CA GLN A 51 9.34 20.00 -17.79
C GLN A 51 8.91 19.90 -16.32
N ASP A 52 7.66 19.51 -16.06
CA ASP A 52 7.12 19.32 -14.70
C ASP A 52 7.24 17.85 -14.24
N ASN A 53 7.66 16.94 -15.13
CA ASN A 53 7.78 15.51 -14.89
C ASN A 53 9.21 15.04 -15.19
N PRO A 54 10.16 15.33 -14.30
CA PRO A 54 11.55 14.97 -14.53
C PRO A 54 11.73 13.44 -14.59
N THR A 55 12.59 12.98 -15.50
CA THR A 55 12.82 11.54 -15.70
C THR A 55 13.35 10.84 -14.44
N PHE A 56 14.04 11.57 -13.57
CA PHE A 56 14.60 11.02 -12.33
C PHE A 56 13.54 10.54 -11.34
N SER A 57 12.31 11.08 -11.36
CA SER A 57 11.21 10.64 -10.47
C SER A 57 10.31 9.59 -11.12
N MET A 58 10.56 9.22 -12.38
CA MET A 58 9.71 8.27 -13.10
C MET A 58 9.82 6.85 -12.56
N VAL A 59 10.96 6.47 -11.98
CA VAL A 59 11.15 5.13 -11.40
C VAL A 59 10.34 4.98 -10.12
N SER A 60 10.42 5.94 -9.19
CA SER A 60 9.57 5.98 -7.99
C SER A 60 8.09 6.01 -8.36
N LEU A 61 7.69 6.90 -9.28
CA LEU A 61 6.31 6.97 -9.74
C LEU A 61 5.82 5.65 -10.37
N SER A 62 6.67 4.98 -11.17
CA SER A 62 6.30 3.70 -11.77
C SER A 62 6.11 2.62 -10.70
N LEU A 63 6.98 2.54 -9.69
CA LEU A 63 6.83 1.61 -8.57
C LEU A 63 5.56 1.89 -7.77
N HIS A 64 5.24 3.17 -7.56
CA HIS A 64 4.06 3.66 -6.84
C HIS A 64 2.75 3.24 -7.54
N GLU A 65 2.63 3.53 -8.83
CA GLU A 65 1.38 3.34 -9.58
C GLU A 65 1.20 1.90 -10.08
N THR A 66 2.30 1.18 -10.29
CA THR A 66 2.27 -0.14 -10.94
C THR A 66 2.66 -1.27 -10.00
N VAL A 67 3.76 -1.95 -10.28
CA VAL A 67 4.26 -3.10 -9.52
C VAL A 67 5.54 -2.66 -8.81
N PRO A 68 5.62 -2.76 -7.47
CA PRO A 68 4.69 -3.45 -6.57
C PRO A 68 3.63 -2.58 -5.88
N GLY A 69 3.42 -1.33 -6.31
CA GLY A 69 2.47 -0.39 -5.70
C GLY A 69 1.00 -0.68 -6.02
N HIS A 70 0.25 0.34 -6.46
CA HIS A 70 -1.21 0.29 -6.58
C HIS A 70 -1.72 -0.88 -7.42
N HIS A 71 -1.16 -1.08 -8.62
CA HIS A 71 -1.62 -2.18 -9.48
C HIS A 71 -1.51 -3.55 -8.80
N LEU A 72 -0.37 -3.82 -8.15
CA LEU A 72 -0.19 -5.11 -7.48
C LEU A 72 -1.13 -5.26 -6.28
N ALA A 73 -1.26 -4.23 -5.43
CA ALA A 73 -2.12 -4.27 -4.25
C ALA A 73 -3.60 -4.46 -4.60
N ASP A 74 -4.08 -3.72 -5.60
CA ASP A 74 -5.43 -3.88 -6.12
C ASP A 74 -5.63 -5.27 -6.72
N SER A 75 -4.62 -5.80 -7.41
CA SER A 75 -4.73 -7.10 -8.03
C SER A 75 -4.90 -8.22 -7.00
N TYR A 76 -4.21 -8.16 -5.85
CA TYR A 76 -4.44 -9.12 -4.76
C TYR A 76 -5.85 -9.00 -4.19
N SER A 77 -6.33 -7.77 -4.03
CA SER A 77 -7.66 -7.49 -3.49
C SER A 77 -8.75 -8.03 -4.42
N LEU A 78 -8.61 -7.81 -5.73
CA LEU A 78 -9.58 -8.26 -6.73
C LEU A 78 -9.71 -9.78 -6.79
N VAL A 79 -8.58 -10.52 -6.74
CA VAL A 79 -8.58 -12.00 -6.83
C VAL A 79 -8.79 -12.71 -5.48
N SER A 80 -8.94 -11.97 -4.39
CA SER A 80 -9.21 -12.52 -3.05
C SER A 80 -10.63 -13.10 -2.93
N ASP A 81 -10.96 -13.71 -1.79
CA ASP A 81 -12.33 -14.10 -1.43
C ASP A 81 -13.07 -13.04 -0.58
N LEU A 82 -12.56 -11.80 -0.55
CA LEU A 82 -13.17 -10.73 0.24
C LEU A 82 -14.59 -10.39 -0.25
N PRO A 83 -15.49 -9.92 0.64
CA PRO A 83 -16.77 -9.36 0.23
C PRO A 83 -16.57 -8.23 -0.81
N ARG A 84 -17.48 -8.12 -1.79
CA ARG A 84 -17.34 -7.16 -2.90
C ARG A 84 -17.13 -5.71 -2.46
N PHE A 85 -17.73 -5.29 -1.34
CA PHE A 85 -17.56 -3.95 -0.76
C PHE A 85 -16.14 -3.68 -0.21
N ARG A 86 -15.35 -4.73 0.02
CA ARG A 86 -13.93 -4.64 0.39
C ARG A 86 -12.99 -4.78 -0.79
N LYS A 87 -13.39 -5.53 -1.83
CA LYS A 87 -12.62 -5.74 -3.07
C LYS A 87 -12.61 -4.49 -3.95
N HIS A 88 -13.79 -3.92 -4.17
CA HIS A 88 -13.97 -2.81 -5.08
C HIS A 88 -13.95 -1.51 -4.29
N MET A 89 -12.79 -0.86 -4.30
CA MET A 89 -12.67 0.50 -3.81
C MET A 89 -13.10 1.45 -4.93
N ASP A 90 -14.05 2.31 -4.63
CA ASP A 90 -14.56 3.25 -5.61
C ASP A 90 -13.80 4.58 -5.47
N TRP A 91 -12.92 4.85 -6.44
CA TRP A 91 -12.13 6.07 -6.53
C TRP A 91 -12.97 7.32 -6.82
N ARG A 92 -14.29 7.19 -7.05
CA ARG A 92 -15.23 8.33 -7.17
C ARG A 92 -15.45 9.07 -5.85
N LEU A 93 -14.46 9.07 -4.95
CA LEU A 93 -14.39 9.95 -3.79
C LEU A 93 -14.51 11.43 -4.13
N PHE A 94 -14.15 11.81 -5.35
CA PHE A 94 -14.22 13.19 -5.83
C PHE A 94 -15.58 13.54 -6.44
N SER A 95 -16.52 12.59 -6.43
CA SER A 95 -17.89 12.77 -6.88
C SER A 95 -18.84 12.70 -5.69
N ALA A 96 -19.68 13.70 -5.53
CA ALA A 96 -20.82 13.57 -4.63
C ALA A 96 -21.88 12.67 -5.31
N PRO A 97 -22.45 11.68 -4.58
CA PRO A 97 -22.16 11.34 -3.19
C PRO A 97 -20.86 10.54 -3.02
N PHE A 98 -20.11 10.82 -1.95
CA PHE A 98 -18.90 10.06 -1.58
C PHE A 98 -19.20 8.56 -1.52
N PHE A 99 -18.34 7.75 -2.14
CA PHE A 99 -18.46 6.29 -2.07
C PHE A 99 -17.57 5.74 -0.96
N PHE A 100 -18.19 5.04 -0.02
CA PHE A 100 -17.55 4.32 1.08
C PHE A 100 -17.37 2.84 0.71
N PRO A 101 -16.26 2.18 1.10
CA PRO A 101 -15.16 2.70 1.92
C PRO A 101 -13.95 3.22 1.14
N PHE A 102 -13.22 4.17 1.74
CA PHE A 102 -11.91 4.63 1.28
C PHE A 102 -10.87 4.53 2.39
N PHE A 103 -9.77 3.83 2.12
CA PHE A 103 -8.71 3.57 3.10
C PHE A 103 -7.41 4.27 2.70
N ASN A 104 -7.48 5.60 2.52
CA ASN A 104 -6.38 6.47 2.07
C ASN A 104 -5.01 6.04 2.61
N SER A 105 -4.86 5.94 3.94
CA SER A 105 -3.57 5.65 4.55
C SER A 105 -3.06 4.24 4.27
N TYR A 106 -3.94 3.24 4.11
CA TYR A 106 -3.49 1.90 3.69
C TYR A 106 -2.97 1.94 2.26
N VAL A 107 -3.75 2.56 1.38
CA VAL A 107 -3.58 2.50 -0.07
C VAL A 107 -2.35 3.30 -0.50
N GLU A 108 -2.29 4.55 -0.05
CA GLU A 108 -1.17 5.44 -0.31
C GLU A 108 0.07 5.04 0.49
N GLY A 109 -0.13 4.54 1.70
CA GLY A 109 0.96 4.02 2.53
C GLY A 109 1.64 2.82 1.90
N TRP A 110 0.87 1.91 1.30
CA TRP A 110 1.41 0.77 0.56
C TRP A 110 2.22 1.22 -0.66
N ALA A 111 1.71 2.17 -1.44
CA ALA A 111 2.40 2.67 -2.62
C ALA A 111 3.72 3.36 -2.27
N LEU A 112 3.76 4.17 -1.21
CA LEU A 112 5.02 4.73 -0.68
C LEU A 112 5.97 3.65 -0.16
N TYR A 113 5.43 2.62 0.50
CA TYR A 113 6.24 1.49 0.95
C TYR A 113 6.83 0.71 -0.24
N ALA A 114 6.12 0.63 -1.36
CA ALA A 114 6.61 0.03 -2.60
C ALA A 114 7.77 0.83 -3.24
N GLU A 115 7.73 2.16 -3.17
CA GLU A 115 8.86 3.01 -3.57
C GLU A 115 10.10 2.73 -2.70
N TYR A 116 9.91 2.65 -1.38
CA TYR A 116 10.96 2.23 -0.45
C TYR A 116 11.52 0.84 -0.79
N LEU A 117 10.65 -0.13 -1.09
CA LEU A 117 11.04 -1.49 -1.45
C LEU A 117 11.86 -1.54 -2.74
N GLY A 118 11.68 -0.57 -3.64
CA GLY A 118 12.46 -0.44 -4.87
C GLY A 118 13.98 -0.38 -4.65
N GLU A 119 14.46 0.19 -3.53
CA GLU A 119 15.89 0.11 -3.17
C GLU A 119 16.29 -1.32 -2.83
N GLU A 120 15.54 -1.96 -1.95
CA GLU A 120 15.86 -3.31 -1.48
C GLU A 120 15.88 -4.29 -2.67
N MET A 121 14.98 -4.06 -3.63
CA MET A 121 14.88 -4.77 -4.90
C MET A 121 15.98 -4.43 -5.92
N GLY A 122 16.78 -3.39 -5.70
CA GLY A 122 17.81 -2.92 -6.64
C GLY A 122 17.25 -2.34 -7.95
N ILE A 123 16.06 -1.73 -7.89
CA ILE A 123 15.38 -1.16 -9.08
C ILE A 123 16.00 0.17 -9.49
N TYR A 124 16.41 0.99 -8.52
CA TYR A 124 17.11 2.24 -8.76
C TYR A 124 18.56 1.94 -9.17
N LYS A 125 18.95 2.37 -10.37
CA LYS A 125 20.22 2.01 -11.02
C LYS A 125 21.31 3.06 -10.87
N ASP A 126 20.94 4.30 -10.59
CA ASP A 126 21.86 5.41 -10.43
C ASP A 126 21.41 6.40 -9.36
N ASP A 127 22.33 7.31 -9.01
CA ASP A 127 22.11 8.31 -7.97
C ASP A 127 21.02 9.32 -8.35
N PHE A 128 20.70 9.51 -9.64
CA PHE A 128 19.62 10.40 -10.05
C PHE A 128 18.26 9.76 -9.77
N GLU A 129 18.09 8.48 -10.11
CA GLU A 129 16.86 7.75 -9.79
C GLU A 129 16.64 7.65 -8.27
N LEU A 130 17.70 7.46 -7.47
CA LEU A 130 17.63 7.51 -6.00
C LEU A 130 17.29 8.91 -5.48
N MET A 131 17.94 9.95 -6.03
CA MET A 131 17.62 11.35 -5.70
C MET A 131 16.14 11.66 -5.99
N GLY A 132 15.61 11.16 -7.11
CA GLY A 132 14.20 11.30 -7.46
C GLY A 132 13.27 10.70 -6.43
N ARG A 133 13.53 9.45 -6.03
CA ARG A 133 12.79 8.82 -4.93
C ARG A 133 12.88 9.63 -3.64
N TYR A 134 14.06 10.08 -3.22
CA TYR A 134 14.20 10.83 -1.98
C TYR A 134 13.49 12.18 -2.04
N SER A 135 13.53 12.86 -3.19
CA SER A 135 12.76 14.08 -3.43
C SER A 135 11.26 13.80 -3.28
N ASP A 136 10.77 12.71 -3.87
CA ASP A 136 9.38 12.28 -3.73
C ASP A 136 9.03 11.96 -2.28
N GLU A 137 9.89 11.25 -1.54
CA GLU A 137 9.67 10.89 -0.15
C GLU A 137 9.63 12.13 0.76
N ILE A 138 10.54 13.09 0.57
CA ILE A 138 10.55 14.38 1.27
C ILE A 138 9.28 15.16 0.97
N PHE A 139 8.80 15.15 -0.28
CA PHE A 139 7.55 15.78 -0.65
C PHE A 139 6.37 15.23 0.17
N ARG A 140 6.26 13.90 0.31
CA ARG A 140 5.19 13.28 1.13
C ARG A 140 5.42 13.47 2.64
N ALA A 141 6.66 13.64 3.10
CA ALA A 141 6.91 14.05 4.49
C ALA A 141 6.46 15.49 4.76
N CYS A 142 6.71 16.42 3.82
CA CYS A 142 6.26 17.81 3.93
C CYS A 142 4.74 17.92 4.00
N ARG A 143 4.00 17.02 3.35
CA ARG A 143 2.53 16.94 3.46
C ARG A 143 2.03 16.85 4.91
N LEU A 144 2.72 16.11 5.78
CA LEU A 144 2.33 16.01 7.21
C LEU A 144 2.44 17.37 7.91
N VAL A 145 3.51 18.11 7.64
CA VAL A 145 3.78 19.41 8.25
C VAL A 145 2.82 20.47 7.69
N ILE A 146 2.61 20.46 6.38
CA ILE A 146 1.77 21.43 5.69
C ILE A 146 0.30 21.26 6.05
N ASP A 147 -0.22 20.03 6.02
CA ASP A 147 -1.63 19.75 6.30
C ASP A 147 -1.98 20.14 7.76
N THR A 148 -1.17 19.72 8.72
CA THR A 148 -1.34 20.16 10.12
C THR A 148 -1.06 21.65 10.31
N GLY A 149 -0.11 22.21 9.55
CA GLY A 149 0.18 23.64 9.49
C GLY A 149 -1.06 24.45 9.13
N LEU A 150 -1.69 24.12 8.00
CA LEU A 150 -2.90 24.78 7.47
C LEU A 150 -4.10 24.59 8.41
N HIS A 151 -4.35 23.35 8.85
CA HIS A 151 -5.64 22.99 9.46
C HIS A 151 -5.67 23.00 10.99
N TYR A 152 -4.51 23.06 11.65
CA TYR A 152 -4.42 23.10 13.11
C TYR A 152 -3.59 24.28 13.63
N TYR A 153 -2.43 24.56 13.01
CA TYR A 153 -1.52 25.62 13.46
C TYR A 153 -1.76 26.99 12.82
N GLY A 154 -2.81 27.13 12.00
CA GLY A 154 -3.21 28.41 11.41
C GLY A 154 -2.20 28.98 10.41
N TRP A 155 -1.52 28.14 9.63
CA TRP A 155 -0.66 28.62 8.55
C TRP A 155 -1.50 29.25 7.46
N GLU A 156 -1.05 30.43 7.01
CA GLU A 156 -1.53 31.02 5.76
C GLU A 156 -1.03 30.23 4.55
N ARG A 157 -1.81 30.27 3.46
CA ARG A 157 -1.50 29.58 2.18
C ARG A 157 -0.08 29.86 1.69
N ASP A 158 0.36 31.11 1.70
CA ASP A 158 1.66 31.51 1.18
C ASP A 158 2.82 30.90 1.98
N ARG A 159 2.65 30.72 3.30
CA ARG A 159 3.63 30.02 4.15
C ARG A 159 3.75 28.55 3.76
N ALA A 160 2.64 27.89 3.46
CA ALA A 160 2.65 26.51 3.00
C ALA A 160 3.35 26.34 1.64
N ILE A 161 3.14 27.29 0.72
CA ILE A 161 3.83 27.35 -0.57
C ILE A 161 5.34 27.53 -0.37
N GLU A 162 5.74 28.52 0.42
CA GLU A 162 7.15 28.79 0.71
C GLU A 162 7.83 27.60 1.38
N TYR A 163 7.15 26.98 2.35
CA TYR A 163 7.66 25.79 3.03
C TYR A 163 7.95 24.68 2.03
N LEU A 164 6.99 24.30 1.17
CA LEU A 164 7.19 23.19 0.24
C LEU A 164 8.32 23.48 -0.77
N LEU A 165 8.40 24.71 -1.29
CA LEU A 165 9.48 25.14 -2.20
C LEU A 165 10.87 25.08 -1.57
N ASN A 166 10.98 25.31 -0.26
CA ASN A 166 12.27 25.27 0.44
C ASN A 166 12.77 23.84 0.69
N TYR A 167 11.89 22.84 0.66
CA TYR A 167 12.24 21.46 0.99
C TYR A 167 12.19 20.49 -0.20
N THR A 168 11.65 20.88 -1.35
CA THR A 168 11.52 20.00 -2.52
C THR A 168 12.07 20.65 -3.78
N ALA A 169 12.42 19.83 -4.78
CA ALA A 169 12.81 20.30 -6.11
C ALA A 169 11.60 20.59 -7.03
N SER A 170 10.40 20.76 -6.46
CA SER A 170 9.16 20.94 -7.22
C SER A 170 9.06 22.35 -7.81
N THR A 171 8.44 22.48 -8.98
CA THR A 171 8.14 23.79 -9.58
C THR A 171 7.09 24.54 -8.77
N LYS A 172 7.09 25.87 -8.85
CA LYS A 172 6.11 26.72 -8.15
C LYS A 172 4.68 26.39 -8.57
N GLU A 173 4.49 26.08 -9.84
CA GLU A 173 3.21 25.71 -10.43
C GLU A 173 2.67 24.43 -9.78
N VAL A 174 3.50 23.39 -9.66
CA VAL A 174 3.14 22.12 -8.98
C VAL A 174 2.84 22.36 -7.51
N VAL A 175 3.69 23.13 -6.81
CA VAL A 175 3.49 23.44 -5.39
C VAL A 175 2.16 24.14 -5.16
N VAL A 176 1.83 25.16 -5.95
CA VAL A 176 0.58 25.91 -5.81
C VAL A 176 -0.65 25.01 -5.96
N ILE A 177 -0.66 24.14 -6.97
CA ILE A 177 -1.75 23.17 -7.20
C ILE A 177 -1.91 22.25 -5.99
N GLU A 178 -0.81 21.74 -5.45
CA GLU A 178 -0.82 20.83 -4.31
C GLU A 178 -1.27 21.51 -3.02
N ILE A 179 -0.83 22.75 -2.75
CA ILE A 179 -1.31 23.53 -1.59
C ILE A 179 -2.82 23.80 -1.69
N ASP A 180 -3.32 24.18 -2.86
CA ASP A 180 -4.75 24.40 -3.08
C ASP A 180 -5.56 23.11 -2.87
N ARG A 181 -5.01 21.96 -3.24
CA ARG A 181 -5.58 20.65 -2.92
C ARG A 181 -5.60 20.39 -1.41
N TYR A 182 -4.51 20.64 -0.70
CA TYR A 182 -4.45 20.41 0.76
C TYR A 182 -5.43 21.28 1.53
N ILE A 183 -5.68 22.52 1.07
CA ILE A 183 -6.70 23.41 1.66
C ILE A 183 -8.10 22.82 1.50
N THR A 184 -8.39 22.21 0.36
CA THR A 184 -9.74 21.68 0.06
C THR A 184 -9.99 20.29 0.63
N TRP A 185 -8.96 19.48 0.87
CA TRP A 185 -9.06 18.11 1.44
C TRP A 185 -8.21 17.93 2.70
N PRO A 186 -8.67 18.44 3.86
CA PRO A 186 -7.94 18.30 5.11
C PRO A 186 -7.70 16.83 5.48
N GLY A 187 -6.45 16.49 5.80
CA GLY A 187 -6.05 15.17 6.29
C GLY A 187 -5.74 14.13 5.21
N GLN A 188 -6.16 14.32 3.95
CA GLN A 188 -5.89 13.35 2.88
C GLN A 188 -4.37 13.26 2.61
N ALA A 189 -3.68 14.39 2.59
CA ALA A 189 -2.25 14.47 2.35
C ALA A 189 -1.42 13.75 3.43
N CYS A 190 -1.96 13.60 4.64
CA CYS A 190 -1.31 12.89 5.74
C CYS A 190 -1.30 11.37 5.57
N GLY A 191 -2.25 10.80 4.81
CA GLY A 191 -2.42 9.35 4.73
C GLY A 191 -1.21 8.62 4.15
N TYR A 192 -0.56 9.22 3.15
CA TYR A 192 0.64 8.70 2.48
C TYR A 192 1.71 8.29 3.51
N LYS A 193 2.31 9.28 4.20
CA LYS A 193 3.46 9.01 5.07
C LYS A 193 3.05 8.31 6.36
N MET A 194 1.86 8.58 6.90
CA MET A 194 1.35 7.85 8.07
C MET A 194 1.18 6.35 7.79
N GLY A 195 0.69 6.01 6.60
CA GLY A 195 0.55 4.64 6.14
C GLY A 195 1.87 3.92 5.96
N GLU A 196 2.80 4.54 5.23
CA GLU A 196 4.14 3.97 5.00
C GLU A 196 4.87 3.72 6.33
N LEU A 197 4.86 4.71 7.23
CA LEU A 197 5.49 4.59 8.55
C LEU A 197 4.91 3.42 9.34
N LYS A 198 3.58 3.27 9.35
CA LYS A 198 2.92 2.15 10.03
C LYS A 198 3.27 0.81 9.39
N ILE A 199 3.31 0.70 8.07
CA ILE A 199 3.70 -0.56 7.40
C ILE A 199 5.16 -0.93 7.74
N LYS A 200 6.08 0.05 7.75
CA LYS A 200 7.48 -0.15 8.14
C LYS A 200 7.61 -0.55 9.62
N GLU A 201 6.86 0.08 10.50
CA GLU A 201 6.76 -0.28 11.92
C GLU A 201 6.30 -1.74 12.09
N LEU A 202 5.23 -2.14 11.39
CA LEU A 202 4.70 -3.51 11.44
C LEU A 202 5.69 -4.54 10.87
N ARG A 203 6.41 -4.20 9.80
CA ARG A 203 7.48 -5.06 9.25
C ARG A 203 8.60 -5.26 10.28
N GLN A 204 9.05 -4.19 10.93
CA GLN A 204 10.08 -4.25 11.97
C GLN A 204 9.61 -5.06 13.18
N LYS A 205 8.36 -4.86 13.62
CA LYS A 205 7.73 -5.65 14.70
C LYS A 205 7.72 -7.13 14.35
N ALA A 206 7.22 -7.50 13.18
CA ALA A 206 7.17 -8.89 12.71
C ALA A 206 8.56 -9.53 12.62
N ALA A 207 9.53 -8.83 12.02
CA ALA A 207 10.90 -9.32 11.91
C ALA A 207 11.54 -9.57 13.27
N LYS A 208 11.32 -8.65 14.23
CA LYS A 208 11.80 -8.79 15.62
C LYS A 208 11.13 -9.95 16.34
N GLU A 209 9.83 -10.11 16.19
CA GLU A 209 9.05 -11.09 16.94
C GLU A 209 9.16 -12.52 16.40
N LEU A 210 9.34 -12.68 15.09
CA LEU A 210 9.46 -13.98 14.42
C LEU A 210 10.91 -14.42 14.23
N GLY A 211 11.87 -13.49 14.20
CA GLY A 211 13.30 -13.82 14.05
C GLY A 211 13.54 -14.66 12.78
N PRO A 212 14.19 -15.84 12.90
CA PRO A 212 14.40 -16.74 11.74
C PRO A 212 13.13 -17.24 11.05
N LEU A 213 11.96 -17.13 11.69
CA LEU A 213 10.67 -17.50 11.09
C LEU A 213 10.05 -16.37 10.26
N PHE A 214 10.64 -15.17 10.27
CA PHE A 214 10.13 -14.06 9.47
C PHE A 214 10.39 -14.31 7.99
N ASP A 215 9.32 -14.25 7.19
CA ASP A 215 9.37 -14.34 5.74
C ASP A 215 8.74 -13.09 5.11
N LEU A 216 9.51 -12.39 4.28
CA LEU A 216 9.10 -11.11 3.69
C LEU A 216 7.97 -11.28 2.66
N PRO A 217 8.06 -12.22 1.70
CA PRO A 217 6.93 -12.65 0.88
C PRO A 217 5.65 -12.97 1.65
N GLU A 218 5.74 -13.68 2.78
CA GLU A 218 4.58 -13.94 3.64
C GLU A 218 4.01 -12.65 4.23
N PHE A 219 4.86 -11.78 4.78
CA PHE A 219 4.43 -10.49 5.33
C PHE A 219 3.67 -9.65 4.30
N HIS A 220 4.20 -9.50 3.09
CA HIS A 220 3.50 -8.79 2.02
C HIS A 220 2.20 -9.47 1.61
N TYR A 221 2.19 -10.81 1.53
CA TYR A 221 0.98 -11.56 1.21
C TYR A 221 -0.12 -11.34 2.26
N VAL A 222 0.21 -11.36 3.55
CA VAL A 222 -0.75 -11.12 4.64
C VAL A 222 -1.39 -9.74 4.54
N ILE A 223 -0.61 -8.70 4.25
CA ILE A 223 -1.14 -7.35 4.04
C ILE A 223 -2.08 -7.33 2.83
N LEU A 224 -1.58 -7.74 1.66
CA LEU A 224 -2.25 -7.54 0.38
C LEU A 224 -3.48 -8.43 0.19
N SER A 225 -3.43 -9.68 0.65
CA SER A 225 -4.56 -10.63 0.53
C SER A 225 -5.75 -10.26 1.41
N ASN A 226 -5.54 -9.46 2.45
CA ASN A 226 -6.61 -8.94 3.29
C ASN A 226 -7.23 -7.65 2.76
N GLY A 227 -6.70 -7.08 1.67
CA GLY A 227 -7.22 -5.89 0.98
C GLY A 227 -7.24 -4.60 1.81
N PRO A 228 -7.68 -3.48 1.24
CA PRO A 228 -7.69 -2.18 1.93
C PRO A 228 -8.48 -2.18 3.23
N MET A 229 -7.90 -1.59 4.29
CA MET A 229 -8.48 -1.55 5.64
C MET A 229 -7.92 -0.38 6.48
N PRO A 230 -8.56 -0.01 7.61
CA PRO A 230 -7.97 0.97 8.54
C PRO A 230 -6.65 0.46 9.12
N LEU A 231 -5.70 1.37 9.38
CA LEU A 231 -4.36 0.99 9.88
C LEU A 231 -4.40 0.23 11.22
N GLY A 232 -5.34 0.52 12.11
CA GLY A 232 -5.51 -0.25 13.35
C GLY A 232 -6.01 -1.68 13.13
N VAL A 233 -6.79 -1.91 12.05
CA VAL A 233 -7.20 -3.27 11.66
C VAL A 233 -6.02 -3.99 11.01
N LEU A 234 -5.22 -3.30 10.20
CA LEU A 234 -3.98 -3.84 9.63
C LEU A 234 -3.01 -4.31 10.72
N GLU A 235 -2.85 -3.53 11.79
CA GLU A 235 -2.05 -3.91 12.95
C GLU A 235 -2.56 -5.20 13.60
N ASN A 236 -3.86 -5.32 13.83
CA ASN A 236 -4.46 -6.57 14.35
C ASN A 236 -4.24 -7.77 13.42
N VAL A 237 -4.32 -7.58 12.10
CA VAL A 237 -4.06 -8.64 11.11
C VAL A 237 -2.62 -9.15 11.22
N ILE A 238 -1.66 -8.23 11.31
CA ILE A 238 -0.24 -8.59 11.47
C ILE A 238 0.02 -9.27 12.82
N ASP A 239 -0.58 -8.77 13.89
CA ASP A 239 -0.41 -9.36 15.23
C ASP A 239 -0.97 -10.77 15.31
N ASN A 240 -2.13 -11.02 14.71
CA ASN A 240 -2.70 -12.35 14.61
C ASN A 240 -1.80 -13.29 13.80
N TRP A 241 -1.31 -12.85 12.65
CA TRP A 241 -0.38 -13.63 11.84
C TRP A 241 0.92 -13.99 12.59
N ILE A 242 1.51 -13.03 13.31
CA ILE A 242 2.70 -13.28 14.16
C ILE A 242 2.40 -14.36 15.20
N ASN A 243 1.24 -14.28 15.87
CA ASN A 243 0.82 -15.26 16.86
C ASN A 243 0.62 -16.65 16.25
N ASP A 244 -0.01 -16.73 15.07
CA ASP A 244 -0.24 -18.00 14.37
C ASP A 244 1.08 -18.68 13.97
N VAL A 245 2.05 -17.93 13.45
CA VAL A 245 3.39 -18.46 13.12
C VAL A 245 4.10 -18.98 14.37
N LYS A 246 4.03 -18.25 15.49
CA LYS A 246 4.60 -18.67 16.78
C LYS A 246 3.91 -19.93 17.33
N LEU A 247 2.60 -20.08 17.16
CA LEU A 247 1.87 -21.28 17.58
C LEU A 247 2.25 -22.48 16.69
N ALA A 248 2.29 -22.31 15.37
CA ALA A 248 2.65 -23.35 14.42
C ALA A 248 4.07 -23.89 14.66
N SER A 249 5.06 -23.00 14.90
CA SER A 249 6.44 -23.39 15.21
C SER A 249 6.58 -24.18 16.51
N LYS A 250 5.72 -23.94 17.51
CA LYS A 250 5.68 -24.71 18.77
C LYS A 250 5.00 -26.08 18.60
N ALA A 251 4.09 -26.19 17.64
CA ALA A 251 3.35 -27.43 17.36
C ALA A 251 4.13 -28.41 16.47
N SER A 252 5.15 -27.95 15.73
CA SER A 252 6.09 -28.85 15.03
C SER A 252 6.95 -29.62 16.04
N PRO A 253 6.90 -30.96 16.08
CA PRO A 253 7.68 -31.74 17.03
C PRO A 253 9.19 -31.54 16.78
N LYS A 254 9.95 -31.29 17.84
CA LYS A 254 11.39 -31.60 17.85
C LYS A 254 11.49 -33.13 17.82
N ASP A 255 12.10 -33.67 16.77
CA ASP A 255 12.58 -35.05 16.60
C ASP A 255 11.94 -36.12 17.50
N ASP A 256 11.07 -36.95 16.92
CA ASP A 256 10.94 -38.33 17.39
C ASP A 256 11.09 -39.29 16.21
N ASN A 257 12.22 -39.99 16.25
CA ASN A 257 12.56 -41.13 15.42
C ASN A 257 11.56 -42.27 15.71
N THR A 258 10.38 -42.24 15.11
CA THR A 258 9.50 -43.41 15.04
C THR A 258 8.72 -43.39 13.74
N THR A 259 9.12 -44.28 12.82
CA THR A 259 8.28 -44.77 11.74
C THR A 259 6.94 -45.24 12.29
N SER A 260 5.84 -44.57 11.97
CA SER A 260 4.57 -45.25 11.77
C SER A 260 3.63 -44.42 10.89
N ASN A 261 3.06 -45.12 9.91
CA ASN A 261 2.08 -44.62 8.94
C ASN A 261 0.92 -43.91 9.62
N LEU A 262 0.60 -42.69 9.20
CA LEU A 262 -0.76 -42.18 9.30
C LEU A 262 -1.12 -41.37 8.04
N SER A 263 -2.12 -41.94 7.37
CA SER A 263 -2.89 -41.38 6.28
C SER A 263 -3.42 -39.98 6.58
N ILE A 264 -3.21 -39.08 5.64
CA ILE A 264 -3.73 -37.70 5.61
C ILE A 264 -5.26 -37.73 5.59
N ILE A 265 -5.90 -37.31 6.69
CA ILE A 265 -7.31 -36.89 6.70
C ILE A 265 -7.31 -35.37 6.54
N ARG A 266 -7.76 -34.89 5.37
CA ARG A 266 -8.11 -33.48 5.15
C ARG A 266 -9.49 -33.23 5.76
N THR A 267 -9.59 -32.29 6.69
CA THR A 267 -10.88 -31.74 7.15
C THR A 267 -10.79 -30.20 7.10
N PRO A 268 -11.73 -29.50 6.45
CA PRO A 268 -11.69 -28.05 6.31
C PRO A 268 -12.05 -27.35 7.63
N ALA A 269 -11.28 -26.33 7.97
CA ALA A 269 -11.32 -25.60 9.25
C ALA A 269 -12.54 -24.68 9.47
N PHE A 270 -13.71 -25.00 8.91
CA PHE A 270 -14.87 -24.09 8.92
C PHE A 270 -15.99 -24.43 9.93
N LEU A 271 -15.86 -25.48 10.75
CA LEU A 271 -16.96 -25.91 11.64
C LEU A 271 -16.76 -25.66 13.15
N ILE A 272 -15.62 -25.15 13.60
CA ILE A 272 -15.35 -25.03 15.06
C ILE A 272 -15.76 -23.65 15.62
N PHE A 273 -15.92 -22.62 14.79
CA PHE A 273 -16.27 -21.27 15.26
C PHE A 273 -17.78 -21.04 15.49
N PHE A 274 -18.67 -21.91 15.01
CA PHE A 274 -20.12 -21.67 15.08
C PHE A 274 -20.79 -22.23 16.37
N LEU A 275 -20.12 -23.09 17.12
CA LEU A 275 -20.70 -23.79 18.29
C LEU A 275 -20.38 -23.14 19.65
N VAL A 276 -19.41 -22.21 19.71
CA VAL A 276 -19.04 -21.53 20.97
C VAL A 276 -19.83 -20.24 21.18
N PHE A 277 -20.44 -19.66 20.13
CA PHE A 277 -21.18 -18.39 20.25
C PHE A 277 -22.65 -18.54 20.67
N LEU A 278 -23.25 -19.73 20.59
CA LEU A 278 -24.68 -19.94 20.91
C LEU A 278 -24.98 -20.30 22.37
N THR A 279 -23.97 -20.58 23.20
CA THR A 279 -24.16 -20.96 24.61
C THR A 279 -24.02 -19.80 25.61
N LEU A 280 -23.68 -18.59 25.15
CA LEU A 280 -23.50 -17.39 25.99
C LEU A 280 -24.60 -16.32 25.81
N LEU A 281 -25.59 -16.56 24.95
CA LEU A 281 -26.72 -15.63 24.72
C LEU A 281 -28.07 -16.12 25.27
N PHE A 282 -28.11 -17.29 25.91
CA PHE A 282 -29.27 -17.78 26.65
C PHE A 282 -28.85 -18.36 28.00
N ARG A 283 -28.52 -17.48 28.95
CA ARG A 283 -28.73 -17.67 30.38
C ARG A 283 -28.67 -16.34 31.11
#